data_AF-A0A1X3H555-F1
#
_entry.id   AF-A0A1X3H555-F1
#
_cell.length_a   1.000
_cell.length_b   1.000
_cell.length_c   1.000
_cell.angle_alpha   90.00
_cell.angle_beta   90.00
_cell.angle_gamma   90.00
#
_symmetry.space_group_name_H-M   'P 1'
#
loop_
_entity.id
_entity.type
_entity.pdbx_description
1 polymer ?
#
loop_
_entity_poly.entity_id
_entity_poly.type
_entity_poly.pdbx_seq_one_letter_code
_entity_poly.pdbx_strand_id
1 'polypeptide(L)'
;MRCLLLVAAIFFSGTNAIHAACYAPSAPDCAERYSAFDDQDEFDRCRREMTNYQIEAQEFLACIRRETEELKRKSDGVIDEYNNAVEGFNRRARG
;
A
#
# COMPACT_ATOMS: atom_id res chain seq x y z
N MET A 1 -48.10 -25.94 1.44
CA MET A 1 -46.70 -25.74 0.96
C MET A 1 -46.04 -24.72 1.87
N ARG A 2 -45.17 -25.17 2.77
CA ARG A 2 -44.44 -24.32 3.72
C ARG A 2 -43.18 -23.82 3.01
N CYS A 3 -43.11 -22.52 2.72
CA CYS A 3 -41.94 -21.90 2.11
C CYS A 3 -40.87 -21.75 3.21
N LEU A 4 -39.73 -22.43 3.01
CA LEU A 4 -38.60 -22.45 3.92
C LEU A 4 -37.96 -21.06 4.03
N LEU A 5 -37.79 -20.58 5.26
CA LEU A 5 -36.91 -19.46 5.61
C LEU A 5 -35.45 -19.91 5.42
N LEU A 6 -34.81 -19.48 4.34
CA LEU A 6 -33.35 -19.56 4.21
C LEU A 6 -32.73 -18.34 4.89
N VAL A 7 -32.28 -18.55 6.13
CA VAL A 7 -31.38 -17.62 6.83
C VAL A 7 -30.01 -17.72 6.15
N ALA A 8 -29.71 -16.79 5.26
CA ALA A 8 -28.38 -16.66 4.68
C ALA A 8 -27.44 -16.08 5.75
N ALA A 9 -26.71 -16.95 6.44
CA ALA A 9 -25.61 -16.56 7.29
C ALA A 9 -24.46 -16.04 6.41
N ILE A 10 -24.37 -14.71 6.29
CA ILE A 10 -23.23 -14.05 5.67
C ILE A 10 -22.08 -14.13 6.68
N PHE A 11 -21.26 -15.17 6.56
CA PHE A 11 -19.92 -15.19 7.16
C PHE A 11 -19.09 -14.12 6.46
N PHE A 12 -19.13 -12.90 6.99
CA PHE A 12 -18.19 -11.85 6.64
C PHE A 12 -16.84 -12.22 7.27
N SER A 13 -16.12 -13.11 6.61
CA SER A 13 -14.71 -13.34 6.90
C SER A 13 -13.97 -12.08 6.50
N GLY A 14 -13.94 -11.10 7.42
CA GLY A 14 -13.11 -9.92 7.30
C GLY A 14 -11.67 -10.38 7.14
N THR A 15 -11.16 -10.30 5.92
CA THR A 15 -9.74 -10.44 5.67
C THR A 15 -9.10 -9.29 6.43
N ASN A 16 -8.35 -9.61 7.48
CA ASN A 16 -7.43 -8.67 8.07
C ASN A 16 -6.43 -8.32 6.97
N ALA A 17 -6.70 -7.26 6.22
CA ALA A 17 -5.70 -6.61 5.41
C ALA A 17 -4.69 -6.06 6.42
N ILE A 18 -3.64 -6.84 6.69
CA ILE A 18 -2.43 -6.34 7.31
C ILE A 18 -1.96 -5.26 6.35
N HIS A 19 -2.32 -4.01 6.62
CA HIS A 19 -1.77 -2.86 5.93
C HIS A 19 -0.32 -2.80 6.37
N ALA A 20 0.54 -3.51 5.64
CA ALA A 20 1.97 -3.41 5.79
C ALA A 20 2.35 -2.03 5.28
N ALA A 21 2.31 -1.03 6.17
CA ALA A 21 2.72 0.32 5.84
C ALA A 21 4.13 0.30 5.26
N CYS A 22 4.35 1.03 4.17
CA CYS A 22 5.67 1.16 3.58
C CYS A 22 6.59 1.97 4.51
N TYR A 23 7.71 1.38 4.94
CA TYR A 23 8.70 2.07 5.76
C TYR A 23 9.90 2.50 4.92
N ALA A 24 10.23 3.78 4.97
CA ALA A 24 11.42 4.30 4.34
C ALA A 24 12.67 3.84 5.11
N PRO A 25 13.70 3.29 4.44
CA PRO A 25 14.94 2.98 5.11
C PRO A 25 15.69 4.27 5.49
N SER A 26 16.44 4.22 6.58
CA SER A 26 17.37 5.29 6.97
C SER A 26 18.68 5.13 6.21
N ALA A 27 19.27 6.25 5.79
CA ALA A 27 20.62 6.24 5.22
C ALA A 27 21.62 5.68 6.25
N PRO A 28 22.65 4.93 5.82
CA PRO A 28 23.67 4.45 6.73
C PRO A 28 24.54 5.62 7.21
N ASP A 29 24.88 5.61 8.50
CA ASP A 29 25.68 6.68 9.15
C ASP A 29 27.00 6.96 8.41
N CYS A 30 27.59 5.93 7.77
CA CYS A 30 28.83 6.06 7.02
C CYS A 30 28.73 7.03 5.83
N ALA A 31 27.54 7.23 5.26
CA ALA A 31 27.30 8.13 4.14
C ALA A 31 27.21 9.61 4.55
N GLU A 32 26.99 9.88 5.85
CA GLU A 32 26.86 11.24 6.38
C GLU A 32 28.17 11.79 6.95
N ARG A 33 29.22 10.96 7.00
CA ARG A 33 30.54 11.37 7.50
C ARG A 33 31.24 12.29 6.50
N TYR A 34 31.86 13.35 7.03
CA TYR A 34 32.64 14.32 6.25
C TYR A 34 34.12 13.92 6.07
N SER A 35 34.62 12.99 6.88
CA SER A 35 36.00 12.51 6.80
C SER A 35 36.15 11.50 5.65
N ALA A 36 37.39 11.35 5.17
CA ALA A 36 37.74 10.21 4.33
C ALA A 36 37.61 8.90 5.14
N PHE A 37 37.55 7.78 4.44
CA PHE A 37 37.66 6.46 5.05
C PHE A 37 39.05 6.28 5.65
N ASP A 38 39.12 5.71 6.85
CA ASP A 38 40.37 5.45 7.57
C ASP A 38 41.16 4.32 6.91
N ASP A 39 40.45 3.31 6.38
CA ASP A 39 41.04 2.16 5.72
C ASP A 39 40.08 1.48 4.72
N GLN A 40 40.59 0.42 4.08
CA GLN A 40 39.84 -0.37 3.10
C GLN A 40 38.67 -1.14 3.73
N ASP A 41 38.77 -1.52 5.01
CA ASP A 41 37.73 -2.29 5.70
C ASP A 41 36.52 -1.40 6.03
N GLU A 42 36.76 -0.15 6.44
CA GLU A 42 35.71 0.85 6.62
C GLU A 42 35.01 1.16 5.29
N PHE A 43 35.78 1.39 4.23
CA PHE A 43 35.23 1.59 2.89
C PHE A 43 34.38 0.40 2.43
N ASP A 44 34.89 -0.82 2.55
CA ASP A 44 34.18 -2.03 2.12
C ASP A 44 32.91 -2.27 2.95
N ARG A 45 32.93 -1.93 4.24
CA ARG A 45 31.74 -1.97 5.10
C ARG A 45 30.70 -0.96 4.63
N CYS A 46 31.10 0.30 4.47
CA CYS A 46 30.18 1.34 4.02
C CYS A 46 29.62 1.03 2.63
N ARG A 47 30.43 0.47 1.72
CA ARG A 47 29.95 0.01 0.41
C ARG A 47 28.84 -1.04 0.54
N ARG A 48 28.99 -2.02 1.44
CA ARG A 48 27.95 -3.03 1.69
C ARG A 48 26.68 -2.41 2.28
N GLU A 49 26.81 -1.50 3.23
CA GLU A 49 25.69 -0.77 3.82
C GLU A 49 24.94 0.05 2.76
N MET A 50 25.67 0.75 1.87
CA MET A 50 25.07 1.50 0.76
C MET A 50 24.35 0.58 -0.25
N THR A 51 24.90 -0.60 -0.54
CA THR A 51 24.22 -1.58 -1.39
C THR A 51 22.93 -2.08 -0.75
N ASN A 52 22.94 -2.37 0.55
CA ASN A 52 21.73 -2.79 1.28
C ASN A 52 20.69 -1.66 1.30
N TYR A 53 21.12 -0.43 1.58
CA TYR A 53 20.25 0.75 1.54
C TYR A 53 19.60 0.95 0.18
N GLN A 54 20.33 0.70 -0.92
CA GLN A 54 19.77 0.74 -2.27
C GLN A 54 18.65 -0.29 -2.46
N ILE A 55 18.84 -1.52 -1.99
CA ILE A 55 17.85 -2.60 -2.07
C ILE A 55 16.60 -2.22 -1.29
N GLU A 56 16.77 -1.80 -0.03
CA GLU A 56 15.66 -1.39 0.82
C GLU A 56 14.89 -0.19 0.24
N ALA A 57 15.60 0.77 -0.36
CA ALA A 57 14.96 1.91 -1.02
C ALA A 57 14.11 1.47 -2.23
N GLN A 58 14.58 0.50 -3.01
CA GLN A 58 13.81 -0.06 -4.13
C GLN A 58 12.57 -0.81 -3.63
N GLU A 59 12.70 -1.59 -2.56
CA GLU A 59 11.58 -2.28 -1.93
C GLU A 59 10.53 -1.31 -1.38
N PHE A 60 10.97 -0.23 -0.74
CA PHE A 60 10.11 0.85 -0.28
C PHE A 60 9.34 1.51 -1.44
N LEU A 61 10.03 1.86 -2.54
CA LEU A 61 9.37 2.43 -3.72
C LEU A 61 8.38 1.47 -4.36
N ALA A 62 8.71 0.18 -4.43
CA ALA A 62 7.80 -0.85 -4.92
C ALA A 62 6.55 -0.98 -4.03
N CYS A 63 6.72 -0.88 -2.71
CA CYS A 63 5.63 -0.86 -1.75
C CYS A 63 4.69 0.34 -2.00
N ILE A 64 5.25 1.56 -2.05
CA ILE A 64 4.48 2.80 -2.26
C ILE A 64 3.69 2.74 -3.57
N ARG A 65 4.28 2.19 -4.63
CA ARG A 65 3.59 2.01 -5.91
C ARG A 65 2.37 1.10 -5.77
N ARG A 66 2.48 -0.03 -5.07
CA ARG A 66 1.35 -0.96 -4.86
C ARG A 66 0.24 -0.29 -4.05
N GLU A 67 0.57 0.38 -2.95
CA GLU A 67 -0.43 1.09 -2.13
C GLU A 67 -1.12 2.20 -2.93
N THR A 68 -0.37 2.94 -3.74
CA THR A 68 -0.94 3.99 -4.61
C THR A 68 -1.90 3.42 -5.64
N GLU A 69 -1.54 2.31 -6.29
CA GLU A 69 -2.42 1.63 -7.25
C GLU A 69 -3.69 1.09 -6.58
N GLU A 70 -3.59 0.57 -5.36
CA GLU A 70 -4.75 0.12 -4.58
C GLU A 70 -5.67 1.27 -4.19
N LEU A 71 -5.10 2.36 -3.65
CA LEU A 71 -5.84 3.57 -3.31
C LEU A 71 -6.55 4.16 -4.52
N LYS A 72 -5.89 4.14 -5.68
CA LYS A 72 -6.50 4.58 -6.94
C LYS A 72 -7.72 3.73 -7.30
N ARG A 73 -7.59 2.39 -7.29
CA ARG A 73 -8.72 1.48 -7.57
C ARG A 73 -9.89 1.71 -6.59
N LYS A 74 -9.58 1.93 -5.31
CA LYS A 74 -10.58 2.23 -4.29
C LYS A 74 -11.27 3.58 -4.55
N SER A 75 -10.51 4.60 -4.92
CA SER A 75 -11.04 5.92 -5.28
C SER A 75 -11.97 5.84 -6.50
N ASP A 76 -11.54 5.14 -7.54
CA ASP A 76 -12.34 4.95 -8.76
C ASP A 76 -13.67 4.24 -8.42
N GLY A 77 -13.63 3.19 -7.57
CA GLY A 77 -14.82 2.50 -7.10
C GLY A 77 -15.80 3.40 -6.31
N VAL A 78 -15.30 4.31 -5.48
CA VAL A 78 -16.15 5.27 -4.74
C VAL A 78 -16.82 6.26 -5.70
N ILE A 79 -16.11 6.72 -6.74
CA ILE A 79 -16.68 7.61 -7.76
C ILE A 79 -17.78 6.89 -8.54
N ASP A 80 -17.54 5.63 -8.92
CA ASP A 80 -18.54 4.81 -9.62
C ASP A 80 -19.78 4.58 -8.76
N GLU A 81 -19.60 4.25 -7.48
CA GLU A 81 -20.71 4.08 -6.52
C GLU A 81 -21.54 5.37 -6.38
N TYR A 82 -20.87 6.52 -6.26
CA TYR A 82 -21.52 7.81 -6.21
C TYR A 82 -22.33 8.10 -7.49
N ASN A 83 -21.73 7.88 -8.66
CA ASN A 83 -22.40 8.10 -9.94
C ASN A 83 -23.63 7.21 -10.11
N ASN A 84 -23.53 5.94 -9.72
CA ASN A 84 -24.66 5.00 -9.71
C ASN A 84 -25.78 5.45 -8.77
N ALA A 85 -25.44 5.98 -7.60
CA ALA A 85 -26.41 6.52 -6.65
C ALA A 85 -27.14 7.75 -7.22
N VAL A 86 -26.40 8.67 -7.86
CA VAL A 86 -26.97 9.85 -8.55
C VAL A 86 -27.88 9.42 -9.68
N GLU A 87 -27.50 8.44 -10.49
CA GLU A 87 -28.35 7.91 -11.56
C GLU A 87 -29.65 7.31 -11.01
N GLY A 88 -29.55 6.48 -9.97
CA GLY A 88 -30.71 5.88 -9.30
C GLY A 88 -31.66 6.92 -8.72
N PHE A 89 -31.11 7.97 -8.10
CA PHE A 89 -31.88 9.12 -7.64
C PHE A 89 -32.61 9.82 -8.78
N ASN A 90 -31.90 10.15 -9.86
CA ASN A 90 -32.45 10.86 -11.01
C ASN A 90 -33.55 10.06 -11.71
N ARG A 91 -33.39 8.74 -11.84
CA ARG A 91 -34.41 7.85 -12.37
C ARG A 91 -35.69 7.93 -11.53
N ARG A 92 -35.58 7.83 -10.21
CA ARG A 92 -36.72 7.92 -9.28
C ARG A 92 -37.38 9.29 -9.31
N ALA A 93 -36.61 10.36 -9.48
CA ALA A 93 -37.13 11.72 -9.55
C ALA A 93 -37.96 12.00 -10.82
N ARG A 94 -37.73 11.24 -11.92
CA ARG A 94 -38.41 11.43 -13.21
C ARG A 94 -39.70 10.63 -13.36
N GLY A 95 -39.98 9.67 -12.48
CA GLY A 95 -41.15 8.78 -12.55
C GLY A 95 -40.84 7.50 -13.31
#